data_AF-A0A0L8GGV1-F1
#
_entry.id   AF-A0A0L8GGV1-F1
#
_cell.length_a   1.000
_cell.length_b   1.000
_cell.length_c   1.000
_cell.angle_alpha   90.00
_cell.angle_beta   90.00
_cell.angle_gamma   90.00
#
_symmetry.space_group_name_H-M   'P 1'
#
loop_
_entity.id
_entity.type
_entity.pdbx_description
1 polymer ?
#
loop_
_entity_poly.entity_id
_entity_poly.type
_entity_poly.pdbx_seq_one_letter_code
_entity_poly.pdbx_strand_id
1 'polypeptide(L)' 'YQKISDLKNKNNDLKLVLSIGGYNAGSSDFRSLVSTKRSRKMFAVQTVSFLRHHNFDGLDIDWEYPTASDKQKFVKLVW' A
#
# COMPACT_ATOMS: atom_id res chain seq x y z
N TYR A 1 -3.31 -15.17 1.03
CA TYR A 1 -2.19 -14.63 1.82
C TYR A 1 -1.54 -15.66 2.72
N GLN A 2 -2.30 -16.48 3.47
CA GLN A 2 -1.75 -17.48 4.41
C GLN A 2 -0.63 -18.36 3.84
N LYS A 3 -0.83 -18.96 2.66
CA LYS A 3 0.19 -19.83 2.01
C LYS A 3 1.55 -19.16 1.82
N ILE A 4 1.56 -17.85 1.53
CA ILE A 4 2.80 -17.09 1.35
C ILE A 4 3.37 -16.67 2.71
N SER A 5 2.53 -16.22 3.65
CA SER A 5 3.00 -15.91 5.01
C SER A 5 3.60 -17.12 5.74
N ASP A 6 3.10 -18.32 5.47
CA ASP A 6 3.61 -19.57 6.07
C ASP A 6 5.03 -19.91 5.60
N LEU A 7 5.51 -19.33 4.48
CA LEU A 7 6.90 -19.50 4.04
C LEU A 7 7.89 -18.92 5.05
N LYS A 8 7.46 -17.97 5.89
CA LYS A 8 8.27 -17.45 6.99
C LYS A 8 8.63 -18.53 8.01
N ASN A 9 7.80 -19.57 8.17
CA ASN A 9 8.13 -20.71 9.05
C ASN A 9 9.34 -21.52 8.55
N LYS A 10 9.69 -21.40 7.26
CA LYS A 10 10.87 -22.03 6.66
C LYS A 10 12.09 -21.11 6.65
N ASN A 11 11.86 -19.81 6.62
CA ASN A 11 12.90 -18.80 6.64
C ASN A 11 12.41 -17.57 7.42
N ASN A 12 12.88 -17.44 8.67
CA ASN A 12 12.48 -16.34 9.57
C ASN A 12 13.00 -14.97 9.09
N ASP A 13 13.99 -14.93 8.19
CA ASP A 13 14.52 -13.70 7.61
C ASP A 13 13.70 -13.21 6.39
N LEU A 14 12.80 -14.05 5.87
CA LEU A 14 11.94 -13.69 4.74
C LEU A 14 11.02 -12.51 5.11
N LYS A 15 11.09 -11.45 4.29
CA LYS A 15 10.18 -10.30 4.36
C LYS A 15 9.14 -10.37 3.24
N LEU A 16 7.89 -10.15 3.62
CA LEU A 16 6.75 -10.12 2.71
C LEU A 16 6.19 -8.70 2.64
N VAL A 17 6.17 -8.13 1.44
CA VAL A 17 5.63 -6.81 1.18
C VAL A 17 4.39 -6.96 0.30
N LEU A 18 3.32 -6.26 0.64
CA LEU A 18 2.11 -6.21 -0.18
C LEU A 18 2.20 -5.02 -1.13
N SER A 19 2.24 -5.27 -2.43
CA SER A 19 2.11 -4.21 -3.44
C SER A 19 0.65 -3.88 -3.71
N ILE A 20 0.33 -2.60 -3.83
CA ILE A 20 -0.96 -2.11 -4.33
C ILE A 20 -0.74 -1.25 -5.58
N GLY A 21 -1.57 -1.44 -6.59
CA GLY A 21 -1.48 -0.69 -7.85
C GLY A 21 -1.10 -1.56 -9.03
N GLY A 22 -0.06 -1.14 -9.76
CA GLY A 22 0.33 -1.65 -11.07
C GLY A 22 -0.54 -1.09 -12.21
N TYR A 23 -0.04 -1.21 -13.43
CA TYR A 23 -0.65 -0.67 -14.65
C TYR A 23 -2.17 -0.83 -14.75
N ASN A 24 -2.69 -2.04 -14.50
CA ASN A 24 -4.11 -2.36 -14.65
C ASN A 24 -5.02 -1.71 -13.60
N ALA A 25 -4.47 -1.29 -12.45
CA ALA A 25 -5.24 -0.56 -11.44
C ALA A 25 -5.56 0.88 -11.87
N GLY A 26 -4.78 1.42 -12.82
CA GLY A 26 -4.91 2.80 -13.26
C GLY A 26 -4.70 3.80 -12.12
N SER A 27 -5.21 5.03 -12.29
CA SER A 27 -4.94 6.14 -11.36
C SER A 27 -6.17 6.69 -10.63
N SER A 28 -7.38 6.26 -10.96
CA SER A 28 -8.62 6.84 -10.40
C SER A 28 -8.71 6.66 -8.89
N ASP A 29 -8.50 5.43 -8.42
CA ASP A 29 -8.62 5.10 -7.00
C ASP A 29 -7.50 5.73 -6.18
N PHE A 30 -6.27 5.78 -6.71
CA PHE A 30 -5.17 6.51 -6.09
C PHE A 30 -5.47 8.00 -5.94
N ARG A 31 -6.03 8.64 -6.98
CA ARG A 31 -6.42 10.06 -6.91
C ARG A 31 -7.49 10.31 -5.86
N SER A 32 -8.49 9.42 -5.77
CA SER A 32 -9.50 9.47 -4.72
C SER A 32 -8.89 9.31 -3.33
N LEU A 33 -8.02 8.32 -3.15
CA LEU A 33 -7.30 8.04 -1.91
C LEU A 33 -6.47 9.24 -1.44
N VAL A 34 -5.69 9.88 -2.33
CA VAL A 34 -4.80 10.98 -1.93
C VAL A 34 -5.51 12.34 -1.80
N SER A 35 -6.76 12.46 -2.26
CA SER A 35 -7.50 13.73 -2.39
C SER A 35 -7.69 14.49 -1.08
N THR A 36 -7.93 13.80 0.05
CA THR A 36 -8.22 14.44 1.33
C THR A 36 -7.34 13.90 2.45
N LYS A 37 -7.14 14.69 3.53
CA LYS A 37 -6.47 14.21 4.74
C LYS A 37 -7.20 13.01 5.36
N ARG A 38 -8.53 12.99 5.29
CA ARG A 38 -9.37 11.92 5.83
C ARG A 38 -9.15 10.60 5.09
N SER A 39 -9.19 10.61 3.76
CA SER A 39 -8.98 9.41 2.95
C SER A 39 -7.58 8.83 3.13
N ARG A 40 -6.54 9.66 3.15
CA ARG A 40 -5.16 9.21 3.44
C ARG A 40 -5.02 8.58 4.83
N LYS A 41 -5.62 9.21 5.86
CA LYS A 41 -5.61 8.65 7.24
C LYS A 41 -6.35 7.32 7.31
N MET A 42 -7.52 7.22 6.68
CA MET A 42 -8.30 5.98 6.63
C MET A 42 -7.51 4.86 5.95
N PHE A 43 -6.90 5.15 4.80
CA PHE A 43 -6.05 4.21 4.10
C PHE A 43 -4.88 3.73 4.98
N ALA A 44 -4.14 4.65 5.63
CA ALA A 44 -3.03 4.26 6.50
C ALA A 44 -3.47 3.33 7.65
N VAL A 45 -4.58 3.65 8.33
CA VAL A 45 -5.11 2.83 9.44
C VAL A 45 -5.56 1.44 8.95
N GLN A 46 -6.31 1.40 7.85
CA GLN A 46 -6.84 0.14 7.31
C GLN A 46 -5.72 -0.74 6.76
N THR A 47 -4.75 -0.15 6.06
CA THR A 47 -3.60 -0.89 5.52
C THR A 47 -2.75 -1.48 6.64
N VAL A 48 -2.43 -0.72 7.70
CA VAL A 48 -1.69 -1.28 8.85
C VAL A 48 -2.46 -2.44 9.50
N SER A 49 -3.78 -2.33 9.65
CA SER A 49 -4.61 -3.41 10.18
C SER A 49 -4.57 -4.65 9.28
N PHE A 50 -4.68 -4.46 7.97
CA PHE A 50 -4.68 -5.53 6.98
C PHE A 50 -3.33 -6.26 6.93
N LEU A 51 -2.22 -5.52 6.88
CA LEU A 51 -0.87 -6.09 6.84
C LEU A 51 -0.58 -6.95 8.07
N ARG A 52 -0.94 -6.45 9.27
CA ARG A 52 -0.78 -7.20 10.53
C ARG A 52 -1.63 -8.46 10.56
N HIS A 53 -2.88 -8.36 10.11
CA HIS A 53 -3.79 -9.51 10.07
C HIS A 53 -3.28 -10.64 9.15
N HIS A 54 -2.58 -10.30 8.07
CA HIS A 54 -2.06 -11.25 7.10
C HIS A 54 -0.53 -11.50 7.20
N ASN A 55 0.11 -11.06 8.27
CA ASN A 55 1.55 -11.25 8.54
C ASN A 55 2.49 -10.72 7.43
N PHE A 56 2.16 -9.55 6.87
CA PHE A 56 3.05 -8.78 5.98
C PHE A 56 3.96 -7.85 6.79
N ASP A 57 5.18 -7.63 6.30
CA ASP A 57 6.20 -6.76 6.90
C ASP A 57 6.19 -5.34 6.33
N GLY A 58 5.51 -5.12 5.20
CA GLY A 58 5.50 -3.82 4.54
C GLY A 58 4.42 -3.65 3.49
N LEU A 59 4.29 -2.41 3.06
CA LEU A 59 3.48 -1.97 1.92
C LEU A 59 4.41 -1.46 0.83
N ASP A 60 4.09 -1.80 -0.40
CA ASP A 60 4.65 -1.21 -1.60
C ASP A 60 3.52 -0.48 -2.35
N ILE A 61 3.74 0.79 -2.69
CA ILE A 61 2.73 1.63 -3.39
C ILE A 61 3.19 1.80 -4.83
N ASP A 62 2.61 0.98 -5.70
CA ASP A 62 2.93 0.93 -7.12
C ASP A 62 1.92 1.75 -7.94
N TRP A 63 1.87 3.06 -7.67
CA TRP A 63 1.02 3.96 -8.46
C TRP A 63 1.71 4.33 -9.77
N GLU A 64 1.18 3.81 -10.88
CA GLU A 64 1.69 4.03 -12.23
C GLU A 64 0.74 4.91 -13.09
N TYR A 65 0.92 6.23 -13.18
CA TYR A 65 1.84 7.06 -12.40
C TYR A 65 1.12 8.31 -11.90
N PRO A 66 1.50 8.87 -10.73
CA PRO A 66 1.06 10.19 -10.33
C PRO A 66 1.53 11.23 -11.36
N THR A 67 0.65 12.17 -11.72
CA THR A 67 1.00 13.28 -12.61
C THR A 67 1.50 14.49 -11.81
N ALA A 68 1.86 15.58 -12.51
CA ALA A 68 2.27 16.83 -11.86
C ALA A 68 1.23 17.36 -10.85
N SER A 69 -0.07 17.20 -11.12
CA SER A 69 -1.15 17.62 -10.22
C SER A 69 -1.29 16.75 -8.98
N ASP A 70 -0.75 15.52 -9.03
CA ASP A 70 -0.86 14.53 -7.97
C ASP A 70 0.34 14.58 -7.00
N LYS A 71 1.48 15.12 -7.45
CA LYS A 71 2.76 15.16 -6.72
C LYS A 71 2.64 15.50 -5.24
N GLN A 72 2.05 16.66 -4.90
CA GLN A 72 1.95 17.08 -3.50
C GLN A 72 1.02 16.20 -2.67
N LYS A 73 -0.03 15.64 -3.30
CA LYS A 73 -0.99 14.76 -2.62
C LYS A 73 -0.36 13.40 -2.34
N PHE A 74 0.44 12.89 -3.27
CA PHE A 74 1.21 11.67 -3.10
C PHE A 74 2.28 11.82 -2.01
N VAL A 75 3.03 12.93 -1.98
CA VAL A 75 3.98 13.20 -0.89
C VAL A 75 3.28 13.17 0.49
N LYS A 76 2.10 13.77 0.61
CA LYS A 76 1.29 13.77 1.85
C LYS A 76 0.69 12.41 2.21
N LEU A 77 0.82 11.39 1.36
CA LEU A 77 0.45 10.01 1.68
C LEU A 77 1.61 9.29 2.37
N VAL A 78 2.85 9.59 1.97
CA VAL A 78 4.05 8.91 2.46
C VAL A 78 4.77 9.65 3.59
N TRP A 79 4.51 10.96 3.78
CA TRP A 79 4.97 11.81 4.89
C TRP A 79 3.80 12.39 5.68
#